data_AF-A0A972BUC9-F1
#
_entry.id   AF-A0A972BUC9-F1
#
_cell.length_a   1.000
_cell.length_b   1.000
_cell.length_c   1.000
_cell.angle_alpha   90.00
_cell.angle_beta   90.00
_cell.angle_gamma   90.00
#
_symmetry.space_group_name_H-M   'P 1'
#
loop_
_entity.id
_entity.type
_entity.pdbx_description
1 polymer ?
#
loop_
_entity_poly.entity_id
_entity_poly.type
_entity_poly.pdbx_seq_one_letter_code
_entity_poly.pdbx_strand_id
1 'polypeptide(L)' 'MFKKHIGITPYEYYINYKIRKLREKLLDTNLTIAQAFAECSISYNGHFIKVFKKKVGVTPSAYRKILCK' A
#
# COMPACT_ATOMS: atom_id res chain seq x y z
N MET A 1 22.30 5.36 13.35
CA MET A 1 21.66 6.69 13.38
C MET A 1 20.66 6.82 12.23
N PHE A 2 19.36 6.62 12.44
CA PHE A 2 18.32 6.89 11.41
C PHE A 2 17.09 7.66 11.95
N LYS A 3 16.96 7.80 13.28
CA LYS A 3 15.87 8.59 13.90
C LYS A 3 16.15 10.10 13.96
N LYS A 4 17.37 10.57 13.66
CA LYS A 4 17.80 11.94 14.01
C LYS A 4 17.47 13.01 12.94
N HIS A 5 16.98 12.65 11.76
CA HIS A 5 16.78 13.64 10.68
C HIS A 5 15.40 13.66 9.99
N ILE A 6 14.52 12.66 10.17
CA ILE A 6 13.31 12.53 9.33
C ILE A 6 12.00 12.44 10.13
N GLY A 7 12.02 12.44 11.47
CA GLY A 7 10.80 12.38 12.29
C GLY A 7 9.94 11.11 12.14
N ILE A 8 10.26 10.25 11.17
CA ILE A 8 9.64 8.96 10.90
C ILE A 8 10.64 7.83 11.16
N THR A 9 10.12 6.68 11.60
CA THR A 9 10.95 5.48 11.77
C THR A 9 11.32 4.89 10.40
N PRO A 10 12.46 4.19 10.27
CA PRO A 10 12.81 3.46 9.04
C PRO A 10 11.70 2.52 8.56
N TYR A 11 11.00 1.91 9.50
CA TYR A 11 9.84 1.07 9.23
C TYR A 11 8.70 1.86 8.57
N GLU A 12 8.38 3.05 9.08
CA GLU A 12 7.32 3.87 8.50
C GLU A 12 7.69 4.38 7.10
N TYR A 13 8.95 4.74 6.87
CA TYR A 13 9.44 5.07 5.53
C TYR A 13 9.26 3.90 4.56
N TYR A 14 9.64 2.69 4.98
CA TYR A 14 9.46 1.48 4.19
C TYR A 14 7.98 1.21 3.87
N ILE A 15 7.10 1.32 4.86
CA ILE A 15 5.66 1.16 4.66
C ILE A 15 5.12 2.20 3.67
N ASN A 16 5.48 3.47 3.82
CA ASN A 16 5.04 4.53 2.91
C ASN A 16 5.51 4.26 1.46
N TYR A 17 6.75 3.82 1.28
CA TYR A 17 7.29 3.42 -0.02
C TYR A 17 6.47 2.28 -0.64
N LYS A 18 6.17 1.23 0.13
CA LYS A 18 5.39 0.10 -0.36
C LYS A 18 3.95 0.46 -0.69
N ILE A 19 3.30 1.30 0.14
CA ILE A 19 1.94 1.79 -0.12
C ILE A 19 1.89 2.58 -1.44
N ARG A 20 2.91 3.40 -1.71
CA ARG A 20 3.02 4.12 -3.00
C ARG A 20 3.04 3.16 -4.18
N LYS A 21 3.94 2.16 -4.17
CA LYS A 21 4.03 1.14 -5.23
C LYS A 21 2.74 0.33 -5.36
N LEU A 22 2.11 -0.01 -4.23
CA LEU A 22 0.86 -0.77 -4.22
C LEU A 22 -0.29 0.00 -4.88
N ARG A 23 -0.37 1.32 -4.69
CA ARG A 23 -1.37 2.16 -5.37
C ARG A 23 -1.24 2.08 -6.88
N GLU A 24 -0.01 2.10 -7.41
CA GLU A 24 0.26 1.97 -8.85
C GLU A 24 -0.18 0.59 -9.36
N LYS A 25 0.17 -0.48 -8.62
CA LYS A 25 -0.20 -1.85 -8.99
C LYS A 25 -1.70 -2.14 -8.88
N LEU A 26 -2.42 -1.46 -7.98
CA LEU A 26 -3.88 -1.60 -7.85
C LEU A 26 -4.65 -1.01 -9.04
N LEU A 27 -4.03 -0.14 -9.84
CA LEU A 27 -4.61 0.41 -11.07
C LEU A 27 -4.45 -0.52 -12.27
N ASP A 28 -3.58 -1.52 -12.17
CA ASP A 28 -3.43 -2.55 -13.19
C ASP A 28 -4.61 -3.52 -13.11
N THR A 29 -5.49 -3.48 -14.12
CA THR A 29 -6.67 -4.33 -14.19
C THR A 29 -6.34 -5.80 -14.43
N ASN A 30 -5.14 -6.12 -14.91
CA ASN A 30 -4.70 -7.49 -15.16
C ASN A 30 -4.26 -8.21 -13.88
N LEU A 31 -3.92 -7.46 -12.83
CA LEU A 31 -3.57 -8.03 -11.54
C LEU A 31 -4.81 -8.15 -10.67
N THR A 32 -4.92 -9.20 -9.87
CA THR A 32 -5.84 -9.25 -8.72
C THR A 32 -5.30 -8.38 -7.58
N ILE A 33 -6.16 -8.03 -6.61
CA ILE A 33 -5.72 -7.30 -5.42
C ILE A 33 -4.62 -8.09 -4.68
N ALA A 34 -4.77 -9.40 -4.52
CA ALA A 34 -3.76 -10.23 -3.88
C ALA A 34 -2.42 -10.21 -4.63
N GLN A 35 -2.44 -10.26 -5.97
CA GLN A 35 -1.23 -10.15 -6.79
C GLN A 35 -0.56 -8.77 -6.67
N ALA A 36 -1.34 -7.68 -6.65
CA ALA A 36 -0.79 -6.34 -6.44
C ALA A 36 -0.04 -6.22 -5.09
N PHE A 37 -0.54 -6.89 -4.05
CA PHE A 37 0.14 -6.99 -2.76
C PHE A 37 1.41 -7.84 -2.83
N ALA A 38 1.36 -8.99 -3.50
CA ALA A 38 2.51 -9.87 -3.70
C ALA A 38 3.67 -9.16 -4.45
N GLU A 39 3.36 -8.37 -5.48
CA GLU A 39 4.31 -7.54 -6.25
C GLU A 39 5.00 -6.45 -5.40
N CYS A 40 4.38 -6.10 -4.27
CA CYS A 40 4.93 -5.19 -3.29
C CYS A 40 5.64 -5.92 -2.15
N SER A 41 5.81 -7.24 -2.21
CA SER A 41 6.37 -8.07 -1.13
C SER A 41 5.60 -7.87 0.19
N ILE A 42 4.28 -7.72 0.10
CA ILE A 42 3.39 -7.57 1.24
C ILE A 42 2.32 -8.65 1.17
N SER A 43 2.00 -9.25 2.30
CA SER A 43 0.87 -10.19 2.40
C SER A 43 -0.46 -9.45 2.38
N TYR A 44 -1.39 -9.90 1.54
CA TYR A 44 -2.77 -9.44 1.57
C TYR A 44 -3.47 -9.97 2.83
N ASN A 45 -3.47 -9.17 3.89
CA ASN A 45 -4.07 -9.52 5.17
C ASN A 45 -4.75 -8.31 5.83
N GLY A 46 -5.56 -8.57 6.86
CA GLY A 46 -6.33 -7.53 7.56
C GLY A 46 -5.46 -6.42 8.15
N HIS A 47 -4.22 -6.70 8.56
CA HIS A 47 -3.29 -5.69 9.06
C HIS A 47 -2.91 -4.70 7.96
N PHE A 48 -2.41 -5.19 6.82
CA PHE A 48 -1.99 -4.31 5.72
C PHE A 48 -3.15 -3.63 5.01
N ILE A 49 -4.35 -4.23 4.99
CA ILE A 49 -5.56 -3.54 4.52
C ILE A 49 -5.89 -2.34 5.41
N LYS A 50 -5.80 -2.48 6.75
CA LYS A 50 -6.00 -1.38 7.69
C LYS A 50 -4.93 -0.30 7.52
N VAL A 51 -3.65 -0.69 7.37
CA VAL A 51 -2.55 0.25 7.11
C VAL A 51 -2.77 1.02 5.81
N PHE A 52 -3.13 0.33 4.73
CA PHE A 52 -3.46 0.97 3.46
C PHE A 52 -4.63 1.95 3.61
N LYS A 53 -5.73 1.52 4.24
CA LYS A 53 -6.89 2.40 4.50
C LYS A 53 -6.50 3.61 5.34
N LYS A 54 -5.65 3.45 6.37
CA LYS A 54 -5.18 4.58 7.20
C LYS A 54 -4.34 5.58 6.40
N LYS A 55 -3.53 5.11 5.44
CA LYS A 55 -2.63 5.95 4.64
C LYS A 55 -3.30 6.53 3.38
N VAL A 56 -4.28 5.85 2.80
CA VAL A 56 -4.93 6.19 1.51
C VAL A 56 -6.37 6.68 1.70
N GLY A 57 -7.00 6.39 2.84
CA GLY A 57 -8.38 6.77 3.19
C GLY A 57 -9.44 5.70 2.82
N VAL A 58 -9.15 4.83 1.86
CA VAL A 58 -10.06 3.80 1.36
C VAL A 58 -9.41 2.42 1.34
N THR A 59 -10.20 1.35 1.28
CA THR A 59 -9.67 -0.01 1.14
C THR A 59 -9.07 -0.22 -0.25
N PRO A 60 -8.12 -1.16 -0.43
CA PRO A 60 -7.55 -1.46 -1.76
C PRO A 60 -8.60 -1.77 -2.83
N SER A 61 -9.64 -2.53 -2.47
CA SER A 61 -10.74 -2.87 -3.38
C SER A 61 -11.56 -1.64 -3.78
N ALA A 62 -11.87 -0.77 -2.82
CA ALA A 62 -12.58 0.47 -3.09
C ALA A 62 -11.72 1.43 -3.93
N TYR A 63 -10.42 1.54 -3.64
CA TYR A 63 -9.47 2.33 -4.41
C TYR A 63 -9.46 1.94 -5.89
N ARG A 64 -9.38 0.64 -6.17
CA ARG A 64 -9.46 0.13 -7.54
C ARG A 64 -10.80 0.45 -8.21
N LYS A 65 -11.92 0.22 -7.51
CA LYS A 65 -13.26 0.50 -8.07
C LYS A 65 -13.49 1.98 -8.39
N ILE A 66 -12.89 2.89 -7.62
CA ILE A 66 -13.04 4.35 -7.83
C ILE A 66 -12.24 4.81 -9.05
N LEU A 67 -11.04 4.24 -9.27
CA LEU A 67 -10.07 4.74 -10.24
C LEU A 67 -10.03 3.93 -11.56
N CYS A 68 -10.27 2.62 -11.51
CA CYS A 68 -10.51 1.80 -12.69
C CYS A 68 -12.01 1.83 -12.98
N LYS A 69 -12.48 2.92 -13.59
CA LYS A 69 -13.79 2.96 -14.24
C LYS A 69 -13.70 2.40 -15.65
#